data_AF-A0A072R0F6-F1
#
_entry.id   AF-A0A072R0F6-F1
#
_cell.length_a   1.000
_cell.length_b   1.000
_cell.length_c   1.000
_cell.angle_alpha   90.00
_cell.angle_beta   90.00
_cell.angle_gamma   90.00
#
_symmetry.space_group_name_H-M   'P 1'
#
loop_
_entity.id
_entity.type
_entity.pdbx_description
1 polymer ?
#
loop_
_entity_poly.entity_id
_entity_poly.type
_entity_poly.pdbx_seq_one_letter_code
_entity_poly.pdbx_strand_id
1 'polypeptide(L)'
;MIAQDCLERILLLPPRQLLYERINERFTHMVEKGALEEVELMKQLTISPLSPAMKAIGVLEFTDYLNGCRNFENAIEVAKTRTRQYAKRQMTWFRHQLDEEWKIIS
;
A
#
# COMPACT_ATOMS: atom_id res chain seq x y z
N MET A 1 1.67 32.24 10.87
CA MET A 1 1.91 32.22 9.42
C MET A 1 3.35 31.81 9.24
N ILE A 2 3.62 30.55 8.84
CA ILE A 2 4.99 30.12 8.56
C ILE A 2 5.43 30.93 7.34
N ALA A 3 6.55 31.65 7.44
CA ALA A 3 7.09 32.41 6.32
C ALA A 3 7.32 31.44 5.15
N GLN A 4 6.74 31.75 3.99
CA GLN A 4 6.83 30.93 2.77
C GLN A 4 8.31 30.68 2.37
N ASP A 5 9.21 31.56 2.80
CA ASP A 5 10.64 31.59 2.49
C ASP A 5 11.47 30.48 3.17
N CYS A 6 10.87 29.60 3.99
CA CYS A 6 11.57 28.49 4.66
C CYS A 6 10.91 27.11 4.43
N LEU A 7 10.08 26.95 3.39
CA LEU A 7 9.43 25.68 3.08
C LEU A 7 10.24 24.87 2.07
N GLU A 8 10.82 23.74 2.49
CA GLU A 8 11.41 22.75 1.57
C GLU A 8 10.40 21.61 1.32
N ARG A 9 10.09 21.35 0.04
CA ARG A 9 9.23 20.24 -0.38
C ARG A 9 10.08 19.12 -0.96
N ILE A 10 9.91 17.92 -0.43
CA ILE A 10 10.72 16.75 -0.81
C ILE A 10 9.82 15.63 -1.31
N LEU A 11 10.16 15.07 -2.47
CA LEU A 11 9.54 13.87 -3.03
C LEU A 11 10.53 12.71 -2.99
N LEU A 12 10.16 11.59 -2.34
CA LEU A 12 10.92 10.34 -2.42
C LEU A 12 10.45 9.52 -3.63
N LEU A 13 11.31 9.34 -4.63
CA LEU A 13 11.00 8.63 -5.87
C LEU A 13 12.11 7.64 -6.27
N PRO A 14 12.26 6.52 -5.54
CA PRO A 14 13.30 5.54 -5.83
C PRO A 14 13.11 4.82 -7.18
N PRO A 15 14.15 4.14 -7.69
CA PRO A 15 14.03 3.33 -8.90
C PRO A 15 12.93 2.29 -8.75
N ARG A 16 12.11 2.14 -9.80
CA ARG A 16 10.91 1.28 -9.78
C ARG A 16 11.22 -0.16 -9.37
N GLN A 17 12.36 -0.69 -9.82
CA GLN A 17 12.78 -2.06 -9.52
C GLN A 17 13.01 -2.24 -8.02
N LEU A 18 13.82 -1.38 -7.41
CA LEU A 18 14.09 -1.38 -5.97
C LEU A 18 12.80 -1.19 -5.15
N LEU A 19 11.91 -0.30 -5.59
CA LEU A 19 10.62 -0.09 -4.93
C LEU A 19 9.76 -1.37 -4.94
N TYR A 20 9.74 -2.10 -6.05
CA TYR A 20 8.95 -3.32 -6.17
C TYR A 20 9.53 -4.47 -5.33
N GLU A 21 10.85 -4.60 -5.27
CA GLU A 21 11.55 -5.54 -4.39
C GLU A 21 11.17 -5.27 -2.93
N ARG A 22 11.32 -4.01 -2.47
CA ARG A 22 10.95 -3.62 -1.11
C ARG A 22 9.46 -3.80 -0.80
N ILE A 23 8.57 -3.56 -1.77
CA ILE A 23 7.13 -3.81 -1.60
C ILE A 23 6.88 -5.31 -1.34
N ASN A 24 7.54 -6.18 -2.11
CA ASN A 24 7.37 -7.63 -1.97
C ASN A 24 7.91 -8.12 -0.63
N GLU A 25 9.13 -7.71 -0.26
CA GLU A 25 9.76 -8.02 1.02
C GLU A 25 8.91 -7.54 2.19
N ARG A 26 8.47 -6.28 2.16
CA ARG A 26 7.61 -5.71 3.21
C ARG A 26 6.32 -6.49 3.35
N PHE A 27 5.69 -6.89 2.25
CA PHE A 27 4.44 -7.65 2.31
C PHE A 27 4.66 -9.04 2.93
N THR A 28 5.74 -9.73 2.55
CA THR A 28 6.12 -10.99 3.20
C THR A 28 6.32 -10.79 4.71
N HIS A 29 7.05 -9.75 5.12
CA HIS A 29 7.24 -9.43 6.54
C HIS A 29 5.94 -9.08 7.27
N MET A 30 4.98 -8.42 6.61
CA MET A 30 3.66 -8.16 7.19
C MET A 30 2.91 -9.47 7.47
N VAL A 31 2.96 -10.42 6.53
CA VAL A 31 2.36 -11.75 6.72
C VAL A 31 3.01 -12.48 7.89
N GLU A 32 4.34 -12.52 7.93
CA GLU A 32 5.12 -13.13 9.02
C GLU A 32 4.84 -12.50 10.39
N LYS A 33 4.45 -11.22 10.41
CA LYS A 33 4.11 -10.46 11.63
C LYS A 33 2.65 -10.55 12.06
N GLY A 34 1.81 -11.29 11.33
CA GLY A 34 0.44 -11.53 11.75
C GLY A 34 -0.62 -10.70 11.01
N ALA A 35 -0.33 -10.23 9.79
CA ALA A 35 -1.31 -9.42 9.03
C ALA A 35 -2.60 -10.18 8.67
N LEU A 36 -2.56 -11.51 8.56
CA LEU A 36 -3.75 -12.32 8.33
C LEU A 36 -4.65 -12.32 9.58
N GLU A 37 -4.02 -12.48 10.74
CA GLU A 37 -4.63 -12.50 12.06
C GLU A 37 -5.27 -11.14 12.38
N GLU A 38 -4.61 -10.03 12.02
CA GLU A 38 -5.21 -8.70 12.10
C GLU A 38 -6.52 -8.61 11.28
N VAL A 39 -6.54 -9.17 10.06
CA VAL A 39 -7.76 -9.17 9.22
C VAL A 39 -8.84 -10.09 9.77
N GLU A 40 -8.46 -11.24 10.32
CA GLU A 40 -9.39 -12.15 10.99
C GLU A 40 -10.07 -11.45 12.19
N LEU A 41 -9.30 -10.74 13.01
CA LEU A 41 -9.82 -9.92 14.11
C LEU A 41 -10.72 -8.80 13.59
N MET A 42 -10.34 -8.12 12.51
CA MET A 42 -11.18 -7.08 11.90
C MET A 42 -12.55 -7.61 11.45
N LYS A 43 -12.64 -8.86 10.97
CA LYS A 43 -13.93 -9.48 10.59
C LYS A 43 -14.83 -9.75 11.80
N GLN A 44 -14.25 -9.99 12.98
CA GLN A 44 -14.99 -10.20 14.21
C GLN A 44 -15.55 -8.88 14.77
N LEU A 45 -14.92 -7.76 14.43
CA LEU A 45 -15.44 -6.44 14.74
C LEU A 45 -16.64 -6.11 13.86
N THR A 46 -17.62 -5.39 14.40
CA THR A 46 -18.78 -4.89 13.63
C THR A 46 -18.39 -3.68 12.76
N ILE A 47 -17.40 -3.86 11.89
CA ILE A 47 -16.96 -2.85 10.92
C ILE A 47 -17.81 -2.99 9.67
N SER A 48 -18.36 -1.88 9.18
CA SER A 48 -19.11 -1.88 7.93
C SER A 48 -18.23 -2.41 6.78
N PRO A 49 -18.70 -3.39 5.99
CA PRO A 49 -17.99 -3.87 4.79
C PRO A 49 -17.72 -2.77 3.77
N LEU A 50 -18.50 -1.68 3.80
CA LEU A 50 -18.35 -0.54 2.90
C LEU A 50 -17.29 0.47 3.36
N SER A 51 -16.74 0.30 4.58
CA SER A 51 -15.77 1.22 5.15
C SER A 51 -14.47 1.27 4.34
N PRO A 52 -13.77 2.41 4.31
CA PRO A 52 -12.47 2.52 3.64
C PRO A 52 -11.44 1.51 4.15
N ALA A 53 -11.48 1.16 5.44
CA ALA A 53 -10.58 0.18 6.04
C ALA A 53 -10.71 -1.20 5.39
N MET A 54 -11.95 -1.66 5.15
CA MET A 54 -12.20 -2.97 4.51
C MET A 54 -11.80 -3.00 3.03
N LYS A 55 -11.52 -1.85 2.42
CA LYS A 55 -11.07 -1.71 1.03
C LYS A 55 -9.56 -1.58 0.90
N ALA A 56 -8.82 -1.58 2.02
CA ALA A 56 -7.38 -1.51 2.00
C ALA A 56 -6.78 -2.74 1.29
N ILE A 57 -5.69 -2.51 0.55
CA ILE A 57 -4.95 -3.59 -0.13
C ILE A 57 -4.37 -4.51 0.96
N GLY A 58 -4.58 -5.80 0.84
CA GLY A 58 -4.26 -6.80 1.86
C GLY A 58 -5.51 -7.23 2.64
N VAL A 59 -6.34 -6.28 3.09
CA VAL A 59 -7.57 -6.60 3.84
C VAL A 59 -8.57 -7.32 2.96
N LEU A 60 -8.82 -6.81 1.75
CA LEU A 60 -9.73 -7.44 0.80
C LEU A 60 -9.24 -8.83 0.40
N GLU A 61 -7.96 -8.95 0.06
CA GLU A 61 -7.37 -10.22 -0.41
C GLU A 61 -7.36 -11.30 0.69
N PHE A 62 -7.04 -10.94 1.93
CA PHE A 62 -7.14 -11.86 3.07
C PHE A 62 -8.58 -12.16 3.44
N THR A 63 -9.51 -11.21 3.29
CA THR A 63 -10.94 -11.49 3.49
C THR A 63 -11.46 -12.52 2.49
N ASP A 64 -11.08 -12.42 1.21
CA ASP A 64 -11.42 -13.41 0.18
C ASP A 64 -10.87 -14.81 0.53
N TYR A 65 -9.63 -14.88 1.03
CA TYR A 65 -9.04 -16.12 1.51
C TYR A 65 -9.80 -16.70 2.71
N LEU A 66 -10.07 -15.88 3.73
CA LEU A 66 -10.81 -16.28 4.93
C LEU A 66 -12.27 -16.68 4.64
N ASN A 67 -12.82 -16.27 3.49
CA ASN A 67 -14.15 -16.68 3.02
C ASN A 67 -14.11 -17.94 2.12
N GLY A 68 -12.92 -18.50 1.85
CA GLY A 68 -12.74 -19.65 0.95
C GLY A 68 -12.87 -19.32 -0.54
N CYS A 69 -12.91 -18.04 -0.92
CA CYS A 69 -13.02 -17.61 -2.33
C CYS A 69 -11.67 -17.62 -3.07
N ARG A 70 -10.56 -17.71 -2.33
CA ARG A 70 -9.19 -17.66 -2.85
C ARG A 70 -8.28 -18.52 -1.96
N ASN A 71 -7.22 -19.11 -2.52
CA ASN A 71 -6.16 -19.72 -1.69
C ASN A 71 -5.19 -18.66 -1.15
N PHE A 72 -4.41 -19.03 -0.13
CA PHE A 72 -3.57 -18.10 0.62
C PHE A 72 -2.44 -17.50 -0.25
N GLU A 73 -1.75 -18.33 -1.02
CA GLU A 73 -0.64 -17.93 -1.88
C GLU A 73 -1.11 -16.93 -2.94
N ASN A 74 -2.27 -17.18 -3.55
CA ASN A 74 -2.88 -16.28 -4.52
C ASN A 74 -3.35 -14.97 -3.86
N ALA A 75 -3.80 -14.99 -2.60
CA ALA A 75 -4.16 -13.76 -1.89
C ALA A 75 -2.93 -12.87 -1.70
N ILE A 76 -1.80 -13.46 -1.29
CA ILE A 76 -0.51 -12.76 -1.16
C ILE A 76 -0.07 -12.17 -2.49
N GLU A 77 -0.07 -12.96 -3.57
CA GLU A 77 0.40 -12.49 -4.88
C GLU A 77 -0.47 -11.40 -5.48
N VAL A 78 -1.79 -11.47 -5.29
CA VAL A 78 -2.70 -10.40 -5.71
C VAL A 78 -2.47 -9.13 -4.88
N ALA A 79 -2.31 -9.25 -3.56
CA ALA A 79 -2.07 -8.09 -2.71
C ALA A 79 -0.74 -7.40 -3.03
N LYS A 80 0.34 -8.17 -3.24
CA LYS A 80 1.64 -7.66 -3.72
C LYS A 80 1.49 -6.96 -5.07
N THR A 81 0.79 -7.58 -6.02
CA THR A 81 0.54 -7.00 -7.34
C THR A 81 -0.21 -5.68 -7.27
N ARG A 82 -1.30 -5.62 -6.49
CA ARG A 82 -2.08 -4.39 -6.30
C ARG A 82 -1.28 -3.31 -5.59
N THR A 83 -0.42 -3.67 -4.65
CA THR A 83 0.48 -2.73 -3.98
C THR A 83 1.45 -2.11 -4.99
N ARG A 84 2.06 -2.91 -5.88
CA ARG A 84 2.92 -2.39 -6.97
C ARG A 84 2.14 -1.50 -7.95
N GLN A 85 0.92 -1.86 -8.30
CA GLN A 85 0.06 -1.03 -9.15
C GLN A 85 -0.32 0.29 -8.47
N TYR A 86 -0.59 0.27 -7.16
CA TYR A 86 -0.84 1.47 -6.38
C TYR A 86 0.39 2.38 -6.33
N ALA A 87 1.58 1.82 -6.07
CA ALA A 87 2.84 2.55 -6.13
C ALA A 87 3.07 3.16 -7.52
N LYS A 88 2.84 2.42 -8.60
CA LYS A 88 2.91 2.95 -9.98
C LYS A 88 1.96 4.13 -10.18
N ARG A 89 0.70 4.03 -9.71
CA ARG A 89 -0.28 5.12 -9.80
C ARG A 89 0.19 6.36 -9.03
N GLN A 90 0.77 6.19 -7.83
CA GLN A 90 1.33 7.30 -7.07
C GLN A 90 2.50 7.95 -7.80
N MET A 91 3.46 7.16 -8.31
CA MET A 91 4.57 7.68 -9.11
C MET A 91 4.09 8.45 -10.33
N THR A 92 3.10 7.92 -11.06
CA THR A 92 2.47 8.62 -12.19
C THR A 92 1.82 9.92 -11.73
N TRP A 93 1.05 9.90 -10.65
CA TRP A 93 0.39 11.10 -10.13
C TRP A 93 1.42 12.19 -9.76
N PHE A 94 2.48 11.83 -9.02
CA PHE A 94 3.54 12.77 -8.63
C PHE A 94 4.20 13.43 -9.84
N ARG A 95 4.50 12.67 -10.89
CA ARG A 95 5.12 13.21 -12.12
C ARG A 95 4.26 14.22 -12.88
N HIS A 96 2.94 14.20 -12.70
CA HIS A 96 2.03 15.09 -13.45
C HIS A 96 1.40 16.19 -12.59
N GLN A 97 1.57 16.14 -11.27
CA GLN A 97 0.84 17.01 -10.34
C GLN A 97 1.77 17.84 -9.44
N LEU A 98 3.06 17.48 -9.37
CA LEU A 98 4.04 18.25 -8.62
C LEU A 98 4.79 19.20 -9.56
N ASP A 99 4.97 20.43 -9.10
CA ASP A 99 5.74 21.47 -9.78
C ASP A 99 7.25 21.30 -9.59
N GLU A 100 8.02 22.17 -10.23
CA GLU A 100 9.49 22.16 -10.19
C GLU A 100 10.06 22.55 -8.82
N GLU A 101 9.24 23.04 -7.87
CA GLU A 101 9.69 23.41 -6.52
C GLU A 101 9.98 22.18 -5.64
N TRP A 102 9.58 20.98 -6.07
CA TRP A 102 9.82 19.74 -5.33
C TRP A 102 11.22 19.18 -5.59
N LYS A 103 12.00 19.05 -4.51
CA LYS A 103 13.26 18.33 -4.54
C LYS A 103 13.02 16.83 -4.57
N ILE A 104 13.39 16.18 -5.67
CA ILE A 104 13.26 14.73 -5.82
C ILE A 104 14.49 14.04 -5.25
N ILE A 105 14.27 13.10 -4.34
CA ILE A 105 15.28 12.21 -3.78
C ILE A 105 14.96 10.79 -4.24
N SER A 106 15.93 10.14 -4.88
CA SER A 106 15.84 8.76 -5.35
C SER A 106 16.54 7.79 -4.41
#